data_AF-A0A7C9BW13-F1
#
_entry.id   AF-A0A7C9BW13-F1
#
_cell.length_a   1.000
_cell.length_b   1.000
_cell.length_c   1.000
_cell.angle_alpha   90.00
_cell.angle_beta   90.00
_cell.angle_gamma   90.00
#
_symmetry.space_group_name_H-M   'P 1'
#
loop_
_entity.id
_entity.type
_entity.pdbx_description
1 polymer ?
#
loop_
_entity_poly.entity_id
_entity_poly.type
_entity_poly.pdbx_seq_one_letter_code
_entity_poly.pdbx_strand_id
1 'polypeptide(L)'
;MTTVKILNGINWLLIGVYGGLVVWALLQKANPYNDAGGGEMEVALKGVGVFLFLVLAGLNWLPHTWTKIVTLLLVVSLLLLIRYISTH
;
A
#
# COMPACT_ATOMS: atom_id res chain seq x y z
N MET A 1 18.68 -10.87 -18.15
CA MET A 1 17.79 -9.84 -17.55
C MET A 1 18.51 -9.30 -16.32
N THR A 2 18.68 -7.99 -16.16
CA THR A 2 19.45 -7.42 -15.02
C THR A 2 18.66 -7.53 -13.72
N THR A 3 19.34 -7.76 -12.59
CA THR A 3 18.73 -7.90 -11.25
C THR A 3 17.77 -6.76 -10.91
N VAL A 4 18.13 -5.52 -11.30
CA VAL A 4 17.30 -4.32 -11.10
C VAL A 4 15.97 -4.40 -11.85
N LYS A 5 15.94 -4.96 -13.07
CA LYS A 5 14.70 -5.12 -13.85
C LYS A 5 13.75 -6.12 -13.18
N ILE A 6 14.30 -7.20 -12.62
CA ILE A 6 13.51 -8.21 -11.89
C ILE A 6 12.91 -7.59 -10.64
N LEU A 7 13.72 -6.93 -9.81
CA LEU A 7 13.24 -6.23 -8.61
C LEU A 7 12.16 -5.20 -8.92
N ASN A 8 12.37 -4.41 -9.97
CA ASN A 8 11.39 -3.41 -10.40
C ASN A 8 10.06 -4.05 -10.80
N GLY A 9 10.09 -5.17 -11.54
CA GLY A 9 8.90 -5.92 -11.92
C GLY A 9 8.14 -6.49 -10.71
N ILE A 10 8.85 -7.11 -9.77
CA ILE A 10 8.27 -7.64 -8.53
C ILE A 10 7.63 -6.51 -7.71
N ASN A 11 8.33 -5.39 -7.54
CA ASN A 11 7.78 -4.23 -6.83
C ASN A 11 6.51 -3.71 -7.49
N TRP A 12 6.48 -3.55 -8.81
CA TRP A 12 5.27 -3.09 -9.50
C TRP A 12 4.10 -4.07 -9.33
N LEU A 13 4.37 -5.39 -9.33
CA LEU A 13 3.35 -6.39 -9.05
C LEU A 13 2.78 -6.23 -7.64
N LEU A 14 3.64 -6.12 -6.62
CA LEU A 14 3.22 -5.99 -5.22
C LEU A 14 2.53 -4.64 -4.94
N ILE A 15 3.05 -3.55 -5.50
CA ILE A 15 2.43 -2.22 -5.46
C ILE A 15 1.06 -2.25 -6.13
N GLY A 16 0.92 -3.00 -7.23
CA GLY A 16 -0.37 -3.20 -7.90
C GLY A 16 -1.38 -3.92 -7.00
N VAL A 17 -0.96 -4.98 -6.29
CA VAL A 17 -1.80 -5.67 -5.31
C VAL A 17 -2.22 -4.73 -4.18
N TYR A 18 -1.26 -4.01 -3.58
CA TYR A 18 -1.54 -3.03 -2.52
C TYR A 18 -2.47 -1.91 -3.01
N GLY A 19 -2.21 -1.36 -4.20
CA GLY A 19 -3.05 -0.33 -4.81
C GLY A 19 -4.47 -0.81 -5.08
N GLY A 20 -4.64 -2.07 -5.52
CA GLY A 20 -5.96 -2.69 -5.66
C GLY A 20 -6.72 -2.75 -4.33
N LEU A 21 -6.05 -3.11 -3.23
CA LEU A 21 -6.65 -3.12 -1.89
C LEU A 21 -7.03 -1.71 -1.42
N VAL A 22 -6.18 -0.71 -1.67
CA VAL A 22 -6.48 0.70 -1.35
C VAL A 22 -7.69 1.19 -2.13
N VAL A 23 -7.75 0.94 -3.44
CA VAL A 23 -8.90 1.33 -4.27
C VAL A 23 -10.17 0.62 -3.80
N TRP A 24 -10.09 -0.67 -3.49
CA TRP A 24 -11.23 -1.40 -2.93
C TRP A 24 -11.72 -0.79 -1.61
N ALA A 25 -10.80 -0.41 -0.71
CA ALA A 25 -11.14 0.25 0.54
C ALA A 25 -11.76 1.65 0.33
N LEU A 26 -11.32 2.40 -0.69
CA LEU A 26 -11.93 3.69 -1.05
C LEU A 26 -13.36 3.55 -1.56
N LEU A 27 -13.66 2.47 -2.29
CA LEU A 27 -15.00 2.20 -2.81
C LEU A 27 -15.97 1.74 -1.72
N GLN A 28 -15.47 1.27 -0.58
CA GLN A 28 -16.31 0.96 0.56
C GLN A 28 -16.82 2.22 1.22
N LYS A 29 -18.14 2.29 1.37
CA LYS A 29 -18.79 3.36 2.12
C LYS A 29 -18.41 3.23 3.60
N ALA A 30 -18.12 4.36 4.24
CA ALA A 30 -17.82 4.39 5.67
C ALA A 30 -18.96 3.72 6.45
N ASN A 31 -18.62 2.90 7.43
CA ASN A 31 -19.60 2.13 8.17
C ASN A 31 -20.55 3.09 8.92
N PRO A 32 -21.86 3.14 8.62
CA PRO A 32 -22.78 4.06 9.27
C PRO A 32 -23.00 3.75 10.75
N TYR A 33 -22.55 2.58 11.23
CA TYR A 33 -22.59 2.17 12.63
C TYR A 33 -21.35 2.58 13.42
N ASN A 34 -20.33 3.18 12.79
CA ASN A 34 -19.21 3.75 13.53
C ASN A 34 -19.66 5.06 14.19
N ASP A 35 -19.34 5.21 15.49
CA ASP A 35 -19.47 6.49 16.18
C ASP A 35 -18.66 7.59 15.45
N ALA A 36 -18.99 8.86 15.68
CA ALA A 36 -18.38 9.99 14.95
C ALA A 36 -16.84 9.93 14.87
N GLY A 37 -16.16 9.49 15.93
CA GLY A 37 -14.70 9.29 15.93
C GLY A 37 -14.20 8.09 15.11
N GLY A 38 -14.99 7.01 15.01
CA GLY A 38 -14.67 5.84 14.19
C GLY A 38 -14.80 6.12 12.69
N GLY A 39 -15.77 6.95 12.29
CA GLY A 39 -15.93 7.38 10.90
C GLY A 39 -14.76 8.25 10.41
N GLU A 40 -14.33 9.21 11.23
CA GLU A 40 -13.18 10.08 10.92
C GLU A 40 -11.86 9.29 10.83
N MET A 41 -11.65 8.32 11.73
CA MET A 41 -10.51 7.40 11.66
C MET A 41 -10.50 6.57 10.38
N GLU A 42 -11.65 6.07 9.94
CA GLU A 42 -11.75 5.28 8.71
C GLU A 42 -11.35 6.11 7.47
N VAL A 43 -11.80 7.36 7.41
CA VAL A 43 -11.45 8.30 6.34
C VAL A 43 -9.96 8.65 6.38
N ALA A 44 -9.41 8.91 7.56
CA ALA A 44 -7.98 9.18 7.73
C ALA A 44 -7.12 7.98 7.29
N LEU A 45 -7.51 6.76 7.67
CA LEU A 45 -6.82 5.53 7.29
C LEU A 45 -6.82 5.32 5.77
N LYS A 46 -7.97 5.58 5.10
CA LYS A 46 -8.06 5.57 3.63
C LYS A 46 -7.11 6.57 2.99
N GLY A 47 -7.04 7.78 3.54
CA GLY A 47 -6.10 8.82 3.10
C GLY A 47 -4.63 8.40 3.22
N VAL A 48 -4.25 7.83 4.38
CA VAL A 48 -2.91 7.28 4.61
C VAL A 48 -2.60 6.15 3.63
N GLY A 49 -3.56 5.28 3.34
CA GLY A 49 -3.42 4.19 2.37
C GLY A 49 -3.03 4.68 0.98
N VAL A 50 -3.71 5.72 0.49
CA VAL A 50 -3.42 6.37 -0.80
C VAL A 50 -2.06 7.07 -0.78
N PHE A 51 -1.75 7.81 0.28
CA PHE A 51 -0.46 8.47 0.41
C PHE A 51 0.71 7.47 0.34
N LEU A 52 0.61 6.36 1.06
CA LEU A 52 1.61 5.30 1.03
C LEU A 52 1.72 4.63 -0.35
N PHE A 53 0.62 4.47 -1.07
CA PHE A 53 0.64 3.98 -2.46
C PHE A 53 1.51 4.89 -3.36
N LEU A 54 1.31 6.21 -3.27
CA LEU A 54 2.08 7.19 -4.04
C LEU A 54 3.57 7.17 -3.65
N VAL A 55 3.88 7.05 -2.35
CA VAL A 55 5.26 6.92 -1.87
C VAL A 55 5.94 5.68 -2.43
N LEU A 56 5.27 4.52 -2.40
CA LEU A 56 5.82 3.28 -2.96
C LEU A 56 6.04 3.38 -4.46
N ALA A 57 5.08 3.94 -5.21
CA ALA A 57 5.21 4.14 -6.64
C ALA A 57 6.38 5.08 -6.98
N GLY A 58 6.50 6.19 -6.25
CA GLY A 58 7.61 7.14 -6.40
C GLY A 58 8.97 6.51 -6.08
N LEU A 59 9.07 5.78 -4.96
CA LEU A 59 10.30 5.10 -4.55
C LEU A 59 10.73 4.02 -5.56
N ASN A 60 9.75 3.30 -6.12
CA ASN A 60 10.00 2.34 -7.18
C ASN A 60 10.26 2.97 -8.55
N TRP A 61 10.04 4.27 -8.74
CA TRP A 61 10.40 4.93 -10.00
C TRP A 61 11.88 5.30 -10.07
N LEU A 62 12.50 5.53 -8.91
CA LEU A 62 13.91 5.89 -8.81
C LEU A 62 14.83 4.79 -9.40
N PRO A 63 15.93 5.15 -10.07
CA PRO A 63 16.78 4.20 -10.80
C PRO A 63 17.71 3.38 -9.89
N HIS A 64 17.78 3.70 -8.60
CA HIS A 64 18.76 3.11 -7.68
C HIS A 64 18.30 1.75 -7.15
N THR A 65 19.21 0.77 -7.09
CA THR A 65 18.90 -0.58 -6.57
C THR A 65 18.42 -0.56 -5.13
N TRP A 66 19.02 0.28 -4.28
CA TRP A 66 18.65 0.37 -2.87
C TRP A 66 17.20 0.84 -2.68
N THR A 67 16.70 1.75 -3.53
CA THR A 67 15.29 2.20 -3.43
C THR A 67 14.34 1.06 -3.80
N LYS A 68 14.72 0.19 -4.75
CA LYS A 68 13.94 -1.02 -5.07
C LYS A 68 13.86 -1.97 -3.88
N ILE A 69 14.97 -2.19 -3.17
CA ILE A 69 15.01 -3.05 -1.99
C ILE A 69 14.15 -2.46 -0.87
N VAL A 70 14.27 -1.16 -0.59
CA VAL A 70 13.44 -0.49 0.43
C VAL A 70 11.96 -0.56 0.05
N THR A 71 11.62 -0.30 -1.22
CA THR A 71 10.24 -0.44 -1.72
C THR A 71 9.70 -1.84 -1.48
N LEU A 72 10.49 -2.87 -1.80
CA LEU A 72 10.11 -4.27 -1.62
C LEU A 72 9.78 -4.57 -0.15
N LEU A 73 10.67 -4.16 0.75
CA LEU A 73 10.48 -4.38 2.19
C LEU A 73 9.23 -3.64 2.70
N LEU A 74 9.03 -2.39 2.28
CA LEU A 74 7.87 -1.59 2.69
C LEU A 74 6.55 -2.17 2.17
N VAL A 75 6.46 -2.52 0.90
CA VAL A 75 5.21 -3.05 0.33
C VAL A 75 4.85 -4.40 0.94
N VAL A 76 5.84 -5.28 1.17
CA VAL A 76 5.60 -6.56 1.86
C VAL A 76 5.14 -6.32 3.30
N SER A 77 5.77 -5.40 4.02
CA SER A 77 5.39 -5.08 5.41
C SER A 77 3.97 -4.53 5.48
N LEU A 78 3.57 -3.67 4.54
CA LEU A 78 2.21 -3.14 4.47
C LEU A 78 1.18 -4.21 4.13
N LEU A 79 1.48 -5.11 3.19
CA LEU A 79 0.59 -6.24 2.87
C LEU A 79 0.43 -7.20 4.06
N LEU A 80 1.51 -7.47 4.79
CA LEU A 80 1.45 -8.27 6.02
C LEU A 80 0.66 -7.55 7.12
N LEU A 81 0.81 -6.24 7.26
CA LEU A 81 0.03 -5.44 8.22
C LEU A 81 -1.46 -5.46 7.87
N ILE A 82 -1.83 -5.27 6.60
CA ILE A 82 -3.23 -5.38 6.16
C ILE A 82 -3.78 -6.76 6.47
N ARG A 83 -3.02 -7.83 6.17
CA ARG A 83 -3.43 -9.19 6.49
C ARG A 83 -3.61 -9.40 8.00
N TYR A 84 -2.71 -8.86 8.82
CA TYR A 84 -2.80 -8.95 10.27
C TYR A 84 -4.07 -8.28 10.78
N ILE A 85 -4.33 -7.03 10.38
CA ILE A 85 -5.56 -6.29 10.73
C ILE A 85 -6.82 -6.98 10.21
N SER A 86 -6.74 -7.64 9.04
CA SER A 86 -7.89 -8.37 8.49
C SER A 86 -8.20 -9.67 9.24
N THR A 87 -7.29 -10.17 10.07
CA THR A 87 -7.42 -11.48 10.75
C THR A 87 -7.59 -11.38 12.26
N HIS A 88 -7.36 -10.21 12.86
CA HIS A 88 -7.44 -9.92 14.29
C HIS A 88 -8.20 -8.60 14.49
#